data_AF-A0A4R6KEG5-F1
#
_entry.id   AF-A0A4R6KEG5-F1
#
_cell.length_a   1.000
_cell.length_b   1.000
_cell.length_c   1.000
_cell.angle_alpha   90.00
_cell.angle_beta   90.00
_cell.angle_gamma   90.00
#
_symmetry.space_group_name_H-M   'P 1'
#
loop_
_entity.id
_entity.type
_entity.pdbx_description
1 polymer ?
#
loop_
_entity_poly.entity_id
_entity_poly.type
_entity_poly.pdbx_seq_one_letter_code
_entity_poly.pdbx_strand_id
1 'polypeptide(L)'
;MGVAVMWITGWVFEYWDMANSYRPVDRDQAFLLPPDMADWLPGDHLAWFMIDMVKAMDTDAFHAGRAQSGQGRAAYNPDMLLTLLLYAYANRVHSSRQ
;
A
#
# COMPACT_ATOMS: atom_id res chain seq x y z
N MET A 1 22.63 -1.12 -59.86
CA MET A 1 21.31 -0.95 -59.21
C MET A 1 21.30 -1.82 -57.98
N GLY A 2 21.50 -1.22 -56.81
CA GLY A 2 21.44 -1.89 -55.52
C GLY A 2 20.26 -1.33 -54.75
N VAL A 3 19.58 -2.17 -53.98
CA VAL A 3 18.90 -1.74 -52.75
C VAL A 3 18.89 -2.88 -51.72
N ALA A 4 19.65 -2.64 -50.65
CA ALA A 4 19.35 -2.89 -49.23
C ALA A 4 18.57 -4.16 -48.83
N VAL A 5 19.30 -5.26 -48.58
CA VAL A 5 18.90 -6.31 -47.62
C VAL A 5 19.73 -6.12 -46.35
N MET A 6 19.46 -5.07 -45.58
CA MET A 6 20.22 -4.75 -44.35
C MET A 6 19.36 -4.01 -43.31
N TRP A 7 18.15 -4.47 -43.00
CA TRP A 7 17.32 -3.77 -41.97
C TRP A 7 16.46 -4.66 -41.06
N ILE A 8 16.56 -5.99 -41.12
CA ILE A 8 15.69 -6.87 -40.31
C ILE A 8 16.39 -7.49 -39.08
N THR A 9 17.71 -7.38 -38.94
CA THR A 9 18.48 -8.02 -37.84
C THR A 9 18.95 -7.07 -36.73
N GLY A 10 18.58 -5.79 -36.73
CA GLY A 10 19.02 -4.82 -35.71
C GLY A 10 18.24 -4.88 -34.39
N TRP A 11 16.94 -5.15 -34.44
CA TRP A 11 16.04 -4.96 -33.29
C TRP A 11 15.92 -6.15 -32.34
N VAL A 12 16.35 -7.34 -32.77
CA VAL A 12 16.25 -8.54 -31.93
C VAL A 12 17.38 -8.58 -30.90
N PHE A 13 18.61 -8.16 -31.25
CA PHE A 13 19.73 -8.19 -30.31
C PHE A 13 19.53 -7.25 -29.11
N GLU A 14 18.90 -6.09 -29.31
CA GLU A 14 18.66 -5.09 -28.25
C GLU A 14 17.63 -5.57 -27.21
N TYR A 15 16.66 -6.39 -27.62
CA TYR A 15 15.64 -6.96 -26.73
C TYR A 15 16.17 -8.07 -25.82
N TRP A 16 17.18 -8.83 -26.26
CA TRP A 16 17.80 -9.89 -25.46
C TRP A 16 18.72 -9.36 -24.35
N ASP A 17 19.21 -8.12 -24.48
CA ASP A 17 20.09 -7.49 -23.49
C ASP A 17 19.33 -6.78 -22.34
N MET A 18 18.02 -6.52 -22.52
CA MET A 18 17.16 -5.94 -21.46
C MET A 18 16.99 -6.87 -20.25
N ALA A 19 17.07 -8.19 -20.44
CA ALA A 19 16.93 -9.18 -19.37
C ALA A 19 18.27 -9.53 -18.68
N ASN A 20 19.40 -9.20 -19.31
CA ASN A 20 20.75 -9.54 -18.82
C ASN A 20 21.52 -8.32 -18.28
N SER A 21 20.88 -7.15 -18.24
CA SER A 21 21.45 -5.88 -17.75
C SER A 21 20.96 -5.55 -16.34
N TYR A 22 21.81 -4.88 -15.55
CA TYR A 22 21.45 -4.41 -14.22
C TYR A 22 20.44 -3.25 -14.32
N ARG A 23 19.50 -3.19 -13.36
CA ARG A 23 18.55 -2.07 -13.26
C ARG A 23 19.33 -0.75 -13.10
N PRO A 24 19.10 0.28 -13.93
CA PRO A 24 19.79 1.55 -13.79
C PRO A 24 19.46 2.18 -12.43
N VAL A 25 20.47 2.73 -11.77
CA VAL A 25 20.31 3.43 -10.50
C VAL A 25 19.85 4.86 -10.79
N ASP A 26 18.54 5.07 -10.73
CA ASP A 26 17.95 6.40 -10.75
C ASP A 26 17.89 6.95 -9.31
N ARG A 27 18.74 7.95 -9.02
CA ARG A 27 18.80 8.62 -7.71
C ARG A 27 17.80 9.78 -7.60
N ASP A 28 17.24 10.21 -8.72
CA ASP A 28 16.25 11.28 -8.80
C ASP A 28 14.82 10.72 -8.87
N GLN A 29 14.66 9.40 -8.79
CA GLN A 29 13.36 8.74 -8.79
C GLN A 29 12.53 9.21 -7.58
N ALA A 30 11.53 10.05 -7.86
CA ALA A 30 10.56 10.47 -6.87
C ALA A 30 9.65 9.31 -6.47
N PHE A 31 9.44 9.13 -5.17
CA PHE A 31 8.39 8.23 -4.70
C PHE A 31 7.02 8.89 -4.86
N LEU A 32 6.04 8.14 -5.35
CA LEU A 32 4.65 8.60 -5.42
C LEU A 32 4.09 8.92 -4.03
N LEU A 33 4.60 8.23 -3.01
CA LEU A 33 4.22 8.33 -1.61
C LEU A 33 5.48 8.38 -0.76
N PRO A 34 5.50 9.09 0.38
CA PRO A 34 6.63 9.10 1.29
C PRO A 34 7.13 7.68 1.63
N PRO A 35 8.46 7.49 1.81
CA PRO A 35 9.05 6.20 2.17
C PRO A 35 8.48 5.61 3.46
N ASP A 36 8.02 6.47 4.37
CA ASP A 36 7.26 6.09 5.56
C ASP A 36 5.83 6.63 5.47
N MET A 37 4.84 5.80 5.79
CA MET A 37 3.44 6.22 5.87
C MET A 37 3.20 7.24 6.98
N ALA A 38 4.01 7.23 8.05
CA ALA A 38 3.90 8.20 9.14
C ALA A 38 4.11 9.64 8.65
N ASP A 39 4.93 9.84 7.62
CA ASP A 39 5.21 11.16 7.04
C ASP A 39 3.99 11.77 6.31
N TRP A 40 2.89 11.01 6.15
CA TRP A 40 1.69 11.50 5.47
C TRP A 40 0.80 12.34 6.38
N LEU A 41 0.99 12.25 7.70
CA LEU A 41 0.17 12.93 8.70
C LEU A 41 1.06 13.76 9.63
N PRO A 42 0.61 14.96 10.04
CA PRO A 42 1.28 15.69 11.11
C PRO A 42 1.42 14.84 12.38
N GLY A 43 2.49 15.05 13.14
CA GLY A 43 2.75 14.27 14.36
C GLY A 43 1.70 14.45 15.47
N ASP A 44 0.95 15.55 15.44
CA ASP A 44 -0.15 15.87 16.35
C ASP A 44 -1.54 15.50 15.79
N HIS A 45 -1.58 14.78 14.67
CA HIS A 45 -2.84 14.38 14.04
C HIS A 45 -3.65 13.41 14.92
N LEU A 46 -4.97 13.61 14.99
CA LEU A 46 -5.89 12.85 15.84
C LEU A 46 -5.83 11.33 15.64
N ALA A 47 -5.50 10.87 14.44
CA ALA A 47 -5.36 9.45 14.13
C ALA A 47 -4.35 8.75 15.05
N TRP A 48 -3.24 9.41 15.40
CA TRP A 48 -2.23 8.84 16.29
C TRP A 48 -2.79 8.61 17.70
N PHE A 49 -3.51 9.60 18.23
CA PHE A 49 -4.19 9.47 19.51
C PHE A 49 -5.22 8.34 19.52
N MET A 50 -6.00 8.18 18.45
CA MET A 50 -6.98 7.09 18.35
C MET A 50 -6.32 5.70 18.34
N ILE A 51 -5.18 5.55 17.65
CA ILE A 51 -4.41 4.30 17.63
C ILE A 51 -3.92 3.97 19.04
N ASP A 52 -3.33 4.93 19.74
CA ASP A 52 -2.82 4.73 21.11
C ASP A 52 -3.95 4.43 22.10
N MET A 53 -5.09 5.11 21.95
CA MET A 53 -6.27 4.86 22.78
C MET A 53 -6.78 3.43 22.60
N VAL A 54 -6.99 2.97 21.37
CA VAL A 54 -7.47 1.60 21.10
C VAL A 54 -6.47 0.56 21.59
N LYS A 55 -5.17 0.82 21.44
CA LYS A 55 -4.11 -0.07 21.96
C LYS A 55 -4.15 -0.23 23.49
N ALA A 56 -4.69 0.75 24.21
CA ALA A 56 -4.87 0.69 25.66
C ALA A 56 -6.20 0.04 26.11
N MET A 57 -7.12 -0.26 25.17
CA MET A 57 -8.40 -0.90 25.46
C MET A 57 -8.27 -2.43 25.47
N ASP A 58 -9.08 -3.11 26.28
CA ASP A 58 -9.25 -4.55 26.18
C ASP A 58 -10.14 -4.88 24.96
N THR A 59 -9.52 -5.42 23.91
CA THR A 59 -10.20 -5.83 22.66
C THR A 59 -10.22 -7.35 22.47
N ASP A 60 -9.84 -8.15 23.47
CA ASP A 60 -9.67 -9.61 23.35
C ASP A 60 -10.94 -10.31 22.84
N ALA A 61 -12.11 -9.84 23.28
CA ALA A 61 -13.39 -10.37 22.83
C ALA A 61 -13.62 -10.25 21.31
N PHE A 62 -13.10 -9.19 20.66
CA PHE A 62 -13.20 -9.02 19.21
C PHE A 62 -12.31 -9.99 18.44
N HIS A 63 -11.19 -10.38 19.05
CA HIS A 63 -10.25 -11.34 18.45
C HIS A 63 -10.70 -12.80 18.67
N ALA A 64 -11.38 -13.10 19.78
CA ALA A 64 -11.81 -14.46 20.15
C ALA A 64 -12.85 -15.09 19.20
N GLY A 65 -13.69 -14.27 18.53
CA GLY A 65 -14.80 -14.74 17.71
C GLY A 65 -14.44 -15.16 16.27
N ARG A 66 -13.16 -15.17 15.90
CA ARG A 66 -12.75 -15.40 14.50
C ARG A 66 -12.81 -16.89 14.14
N ALA A 67 -13.82 -17.26 13.34
CA ALA A 67 -13.79 -18.52 12.61
C ALA A 67 -12.67 -18.46 11.55
N GLN A 68 -11.70 -19.36 11.66
CA GLN A 68 -10.69 -19.59 10.61
C GLN A 68 -11.34 -20.38 9.45
N SER A 69 -12.38 -19.84 8.82
CA SER A 69 -12.82 -20.41 7.56
C SER A 69 -11.76 -20.03 6.52
N GLY A 70 -11.04 -21.02 5.99
CA GLY A 70 -9.96 -20.82 5.01
C GLY A 70 -10.41 -20.28 3.64
N GLN A 71 -11.63 -19.77 3.55
CA GLN A 71 -12.28 -19.35 2.31
C GLN A 71 -12.35 -17.82 2.29
N GLY A 72 -11.70 -17.20 1.29
CA GLY A 72 -11.77 -15.76 1.05
C GLY A 72 -10.52 -14.98 1.48
N ARG A 73 -10.60 -13.65 1.37
CA ARG A 73 -9.52 -12.74 1.79
C ARG A 73 -9.38 -12.73 3.31
N ALA A 74 -8.15 -12.55 3.78
CA ALA A 74 -7.90 -12.34 5.20
C ALA A 74 -8.75 -11.17 5.73
N ALA A 75 -9.52 -11.40 6.79
CA ALA A 75 -10.27 -10.34 7.45
C ALA A 75 -9.32 -9.33 8.10
N TYR A 76 -9.71 -8.05 8.05
CA TYR A 76 -9.03 -6.94 8.68
C TYR A 76 -8.84 -7.14 10.18
N ASN A 77 -7.81 -6.50 10.76
CA ASN A 77 -7.58 -6.52 12.19
C ASN A 77 -8.73 -5.75 12.91
N PRO A 78 -9.41 -6.34 13.90
CA PRO A 78 -10.44 -5.67 14.70
C PRO A 78 -10.01 -4.33 15.29
N ASP A 79 -8.77 -4.22 15.78
CA ASP A 79 -8.27 -2.98 16.40
C ASP A 79 -8.16 -1.85 15.36
N MET A 80 -7.78 -2.18 14.13
CA MET A 80 -7.73 -1.23 13.02
C MET A 80 -9.15 -0.75 12.66
N LEU A 81 -10.10 -1.66 12.57
CA LEU A 81 -11.50 -1.31 12.28
C LEU A 81 -12.13 -0.46 13.39
N LEU A 82 -11.85 -0.79 14.66
CA LEU A 82 -12.31 -0.01 15.80
C LEU A 82 -11.70 1.40 15.79
N THR A 83 -10.40 1.51 15.51
CA THR A 83 -9.70 2.80 15.36
C THR A 83 -10.35 3.64 14.28
N LEU A 84 -10.59 3.05 13.10
CA LEU A 84 -11.22 3.74 11.97
C LEU A 84 -12.65 4.20 12.31
N LEU A 85 -13.43 3.35 12.96
CA LEU A 85 -14.80 3.67 13.37
C LEU A 85 -14.82 4.88 14.33
N LEU A 86 -13.97 4.85 15.37
CA LEU A 86 -13.89 5.93 16.35
C LEU A 86 -13.38 7.23 15.72
N TYR A 87 -12.39 7.14 14.84
CA TYR A 87 -11.90 8.29 14.07
C TYR A 87 -13.02 8.92 13.22
N ALA A 88 -13.81 8.11 12.50
CA ALA A 88 -14.92 8.60 11.70
C ALA A 88 -16.00 9.28 12.57
N TYR A 89 -16.33 8.68 13.71
CA TYR A 89 -17.28 9.26 14.67
C TYR A 89 -16.81 10.59 15.22
N ALA A 90 -15.52 10.72 15.58
CA ALA A 90 -14.92 11.98 16.01
C ALA A 90 -15.00 13.07 14.93
N ASN A 91 -14.95 12.68 13.66
CA ASN A 91 -15.10 13.57 12.50
C ASN A 91 -16.56 13.75 12.04
N ARG A 92 -17.54 13.28 12.82
CA ARG A 92 -18.99 13.33 12.51
C ARG A 92 -19.39 12.61 11.20
N VAL A 93 -18.58 11.67 10.75
CA VAL A 93 -18.91 10.78 9.63
C VAL A 93 -19.50 9.50 10.20
N HIS A 94 -20.80 9.30 9.99
CA HIS A 94 -21.55 8.19 10.59
C HIS A 94 -21.96 7.12 9.58
N SER A 95 -21.74 7.38 8.29
CA SER A 95 -22.13 6.49 7.20
C SER A 95 -21.10 6.56 6.10
N SER A 96 -20.85 5.42 5.44
CA SER A 96 -19.98 5.36 4.27
C SER A 96 -20.57 6.01 3.01
N ARG A 97 -21.79 6.56 3.10
CA ARG A 97 -22.56 7.15 1.99
C ARG A 97 -22.62 8.66 2.01
N GLN A 98 -22.03 9.29 3.04
CA GLN A 98 -21.78 10.73 3.02
C GLN A 98 -20.50 10.99 2.24
#